data_AF-A0A453EY50-F1
#
_entry.id   AF-A0A453EY50-F1
#
_cell.length_a   1.000
_cell.length_b   1.000
_cell.length_c   1.000
_cell.angle_alpha   90.00
_cell.angle_beta   90.00
_cell.angle_gamma   90.00
#
_symmetry.space_group_name_H-M   'P 1'
#
loop_
_entity.id
_entity.type
_entity.pdbx_description
1 polymer ?
#
loop_
_entity_poly.entity_id
_entity_poly.type
_entity_poly.pdbx_seq_one_letter_code
_entity_poly.pdbx_strand_id
1 'polypeptide(L)'
;MMGLHSGVDTSTVTMDGVVVVDLEYNRITTTEDIPPIPESEHSFLRGEILKLLQPNVVAIDYMKINLGSMGDYSLRTATKSWGQDHDFQLRLIFLRFFAQIMSGYRNFIDNALPTGFNAQAFLKKRSRATNQPVESMLMIMQFIETQGFLDYLERCNNAEEFTNNLLDKLQDATGRGQSPLAIFPSHVADPEIITIADSEIEGSEPGNRHCYKSFPANARTEEQEEKRKSILALVGGASKQVPSSPAVRISGGPKAESLSPRERAAERERMVLDIKVKLQGLWLRLLRLGATEDPLSSFEYGTILALIESDAEGIGGSGFVECIREHIHSGWQCRLTDEQFIAVKELLKTAITLASSRDDVSTIRDALEVSAEMYRKDPNNVQDYVQRHLLSLSVWEELRFWDGYFEYLMENCSNK
;
A
#
# COMPACT_ATOMS: atom_id res chain seq x y z
N MET A 1 -22.51 0.17 -5.31
CA MET A 1 -21.73 1.36 -5.67
C MET A 1 -20.95 1.03 -6.93
N MET A 2 -20.96 1.90 -7.93
CA MET A 2 -20.26 1.68 -9.20
C MET A 2 -19.44 2.92 -9.53
N GLY A 3 -18.19 2.74 -9.93
CA GLY A 3 -17.35 3.80 -10.49
C GLY A 3 -17.37 3.73 -12.00
N LEU A 4 -17.62 4.85 -12.67
CA LEU A 4 -17.53 4.97 -14.12
C LEU A 4 -16.45 6.01 -14.46
N HIS A 5 -15.62 5.68 -15.45
CA HIS A 5 -14.66 6.63 -15.99
C HIS A 5 -15.40 7.74 -16.77
N SER A 6 -14.89 8.97 -16.75
CA SER A 6 -15.55 10.13 -17.40
C SER A 6 -15.72 9.98 -18.92
N GLY A 7 -14.90 9.14 -19.55
CA GLY A 7 -15.04 8.78 -20.97
C GLY A 7 -16.20 7.83 -21.31
N VAL A 8 -16.91 7.30 -20.31
CA VAL A 8 -18.10 6.46 -20.53
C VAL A 8 -19.30 7.35 -20.84
N ASP A 9 -19.81 7.26 -22.06
CA ASP A 9 -21.03 8.00 -22.45
C ASP A 9 -22.26 7.43 -21.74
N THR A 10 -22.81 8.21 -20.81
CA THR A 10 -24.03 7.90 -20.06
C THR A 10 -25.24 8.70 -20.55
N SER A 11 -25.09 9.53 -21.59
CA SER A 11 -26.12 10.45 -22.07
C SER A 11 -27.39 9.76 -22.58
N THR A 12 -27.29 8.50 -22.98
CA THR A 12 -28.40 7.69 -23.49
C THR A 12 -29.12 6.88 -22.40
N VAL A 13 -28.60 6.87 -21.17
CA VAL A 13 -29.14 6.08 -20.06
C VAL A 13 -29.90 7.00 -19.10
N THR A 14 -31.21 6.80 -18.98
CA THR A 14 -32.00 7.45 -17.93
C THR A 14 -31.68 6.80 -16.59
N MET A 15 -30.91 7.50 -15.77
CA MET A 15 -30.48 7.05 -14.44
C MET A 15 -31.50 7.49 -13.38
N ASP A 16 -32.65 6.80 -13.32
CA ASP A 16 -33.66 7.04 -12.29
C ASP A 16 -33.26 6.34 -10.98
N GLY A 17 -33.46 7.01 -9.84
CA GLY A 17 -33.08 6.48 -8.53
C GLY A 17 -31.56 6.44 -8.25
N VAL A 18 -30.75 7.13 -9.05
CA VAL A 18 -29.28 7.09 -8.92
C VAL A 18 -28.72 8.44 -8.48
N VAL A 19 -27.85 8.38 -7.47
CA VAL A 19 -27.00 9.51 -7.07
C VAL A 19 -25.71 9.45 -7.87
N VAL A 20 -25.49 10.44 -8.73
CA VAL A 20 -24.28 10.59 -9.53
C VAL A 20 -23.37 11.60 -8.83
N VAL A 21 -22.17 11.16 -8.48
CA VAL A 21 -21.10 12.00 -7.92
C VAL A 21 -20.03 12.18 -8.98
N ASP A 22 -20.04 13.36 -9.59
CA ASP A 22 -19.05 13.79 -10.56
C ASP A 22 -17.84 14.37 -9.82
N LEU A 23 -16.74 13.61 -9.81
CA LEU A 23 -15.51 13.99 -9.13
C LEU A 23 -14.70 15.04 -9.91
N GLU A 24 -14.88 15.12 -11.24
CA GLU A 24 -14.15 16.06 -12.11
C GLU A 24 -14.67 17.48 -11.90
N TYR A 25 -15.99 17.65 -11.85
CA TYR A 25 -16.64 18.94 -11.62
C TYR A 25 -17.10 19.15 -10.18
N ASN A 26 -16.77 18.22 -9.27
CA ASN A 26 -17.16 18.23 -7.86
C ASN A 26 -18.67 18.49 -7.67
N ARG A 27 -19.49 17.75 -8.43
CA ARG A 27 -20.93 17.96 -8.54
C ARG A 27 -21.69 16.69 -8.17
N ILE A 28 -22.74 16.84 -7.36
CA ILE A 28 -23.67 15.75 -7.06
C ILE A 28 -24.97 16.04 -7.80
N THR A 29 -25.46 15.05 -8.54
CA THR A 29 -26.76 15.10 -9.23
C THR A 29 -27.57 13.87 -8.87
N THR A 30 -28.83 14.08 -8.49
CA THR A 30 -29.75 13.02 -8.05
C THR A 30 -31.17 13.45 -8.37
N THR A 31 -32.03 12.49 -8.72
CA THR A 31 -33.48 12.67 -8.78
C THR A 31 -34.16 12.34 -7.45
N GLU A 32 -33.47 11.63 -6.57
CA GLU A 32 -33.93 11.23 -5.24
C GLU A 32 -33.80 12.35 -4.21
N ASP A 33 -34.78 12.44 -3.32
CA ASP A 33 -34.74 13.31 -2.14
C ASP A 33 -33.89 12.67 -1.04
N ILE A 34 -32.65 13.12 -0.91
CA ILE A 34 -31.70 12.59 0.08
C ILE A 34 -32.00 13.26 1.43
N PRO A 35 -32.40 12.51 2.47
CA PRO A 35 -32.70 13.12 3.76
C PRO A 35 -31.44 13.77 4.36
N PRO A 36 -31.56 14.98 4.93
CA PRO A 36 -30.42 15.67 5.48
C PRO A 36 -29.89 14.97 6.74
N ILE A 37 -28.58 15.07 6.93
CA ILE A 37 -27.94 14.68 8.20
C ILE A 37 -28.43 15.63 9.30
N PRO A 38 -28.78 15.12 10.51
CA PRO A 38 -29.16 15.99 11.63
C PRO A 38 -28.08 17.04 11.94
N GLU A 39 -28.53 18.26 12.25
CA GLU A 39 -27.67 19.45 12.30
C GLU A 39 -26.47 19.31 13.25
N SER A 40 -26.65 18.69 14.42
CA SER A 40 -25.58 18.47 15.39
C SER A 40 -24.45 17.61 14.83
N GLU A 41 -24.80 16.47 14.23
CA GLU A 41 -23.86 15.51 13.64
C GLU A 41 -23.25 16.07 12.36
N HIS A 42 -24.03 16.78 11.54
CA HIS A 42 -23.54 17.46 10.35
C HIS A 42 -22.52 18.54 10.71
N SER A 43 -22.83 19.40 11.67
CA SER A 43 -21.92 20.44 12.17
C SER A 43 -20.63 19.85 12.74
N PHE A 44 -20.73 18.73 13.48
CA PHE A 44 -19.56 17.99 13.96
C PHE A 44 -18.72 17.46 12.80
N LEU A 45 -19.32 16.70 11.89
CA LEU A 45 -18.62 16.06 10.77
C LEU A 45 -17.92 17.09 9.88
N ARG A 46 -18.67 18.13 9.47
CA ARG A 46 -18.14 19.24 8.67
C ARG A 46 -17.01 19.95 9.40
N GLY A 47 -17.17 20.23 10.69
CA GLY A 47 -16.18 20.92 11.51
C GLY A 47 -14.86 20.14 11.61
N GLU A 48 -14.92 18.83 11.88
CA GLU A 48 -13.72 18.01 12.00
C GLU A 48 -13.04 17.77 10.63
N ILE A 49 -13.81 17.58 9.55
CA ILE A 49 -13.25 17.49 8.19
C ILE A 49 -12.55 18.79 7.80
N LEU A 50 -13.15 19.95 8.08
CA LEU A 50 -12.52 21.24 7.79
C LEU A 50 -11.24 21.45 8.59
N LYS A 51 -11.20 21.05 9.87
CA LYS A 51 -9.97 21.10 10.68
C LYS A 51 -8.89 20.18 10.12
N LEU A 52 -9.27 19.01 9.62
CA LEU A 52 -8.33 18.07 9.00
C LEU A 52 -7.73 18.65 7.71
N LEU A 53 -8.56 19.27 6.87
CA LEU A 53 -8.14 19.86 5.60
C LEU A 53 -7.38 21.19 5.78
N GLN A 54 -7.77 21.99 6.77
CA GLN A 54 -7.28 23.33 7.03
C GLN A 54 -7.04 23.57 8.53
N PRO A 55 -5.88 23.14 9.06
CA PRO A 55 -5.57 23.27 10.48
C PRO A 55 -5.33 24.72 10.94
N ASN A 56 -5.21 25.69 10.03
CA ASN A 56 -5.02 27.10 10.36
C ASN A 56 -6.36 27.85 10.35
N VAL A 57 -6.80 28.29 11.53
CA VAL A 57 -8.10 28.93 11.79
C VAL A 57 -8.31 30.22 10.98
N VAL A 58 -7.22 30.92 10.61
CA VAL A 58 -7.27 32.15 9.79
C VAL A 58 -7.80 31.89 8.37
N ALA A 59 -7.59 30.69 7.82
CA ALA A 59 -8.10 30.30 6.50
C ALA A 59 -9.63 30.06 6.51
N ILE A 60 -10.17 29.63 7.65
CA ILE A 60 -11.59 29.30 7.82
C ILE A 60 -12.46 30.58 7.79
N ASP A 61 -12.00 31.67 8.40
CA ASP A 61 -12.71 32.96 8.36
C ASP A 61 -12.70 33.59 6.96
N TYR A 62 -11.65 33.36 6.17
CA TYR A 62 -11.56 33.81 4.78
C TYR A 62 -12.61 33.14 3.86
N MET A 63 -12.96 31.87 4.13
CA MET A 63 -13.97 31.14 3.36
C MET A 63 -15.41 31.56 3.67
N LYS A 64 -15.71 31.90 4.93
CA LYS A 64 -17.04 32.38 5.32
C LYS A 64 -17.42 33.71 4.66
N ILE A 65 -16.45 34.55 4.36
CA ILE A 65 -16.66 35.89 3.78
C ILE A 65 -16.84 35.84 2.25
N ASN A 66 -16.31 34.82 1.56
CA ASN A 66 -16.21 34.77 0.10
C ASN A 66 -17.03 33.67 -0.59
N LEU A 67 -18.11 33.16 0.01
CA LEU A 67 -18.95 32.12 -0.60
C LEU A 67 -19.65 32.58 -1.90
N GLY A 68 -19.66 33.89 -2.20
CA GLY A 68 -20.30 34.45 -3.40
C GLY A 68 -19.35 34.84 -4.54
N SER A 69 -18.03 34.85 -4.36
CA SER A 69 -17.12 35.40 -5.37
C SER A 69 -15.66 35.03 -5.12
N MET A 70 -15.16 33.93 -5.70
CA MET A 70 -13.75 33.81 -6.14
C MET A 70 -13.57 32.60 -7.07
N GLY A 71 -12.91 32.85 -8.20
CA GLY A 71 -12.49 31.84 -9.17
C GLY A 71 -11.27 31.03 -8.71
N ASP A 72 -11.02 29.96 -9.47
CA ASP A 72 -10.23 28.74 -9.19
C ASP A 72 -8.74 28.89 -8.81
N TYR A 73 -8.24 30.10 -8.56
CA TYR A 73 -6.81 30.34 -8.37
C TYR A 73 -6.36 30.53 -6.91
N SER A 74 -7.26 30.58 -5.92
CA SER A 74 -6.88 30.90 -4.52
C SER A 74 -6.72 29.70 -3.56
N LEU A 75 -6.95 28.45 -3.98
CA LEU A 75 -6.93 27.32 -3.03
C LEU A 75 -5.56 26.65 -2.81
N ARG A 76 -4.50 27.06 -3.51
CA ARG A 76 -3.22 26.32 -3.56
C ARG A 76 -2.20 26.63 -2.46
N THR A 77 -2.46 27.54 -1.52
CA THR A 77 -1.39 28.14 -0.70
C THR A 77 -1.35 27.76 0.79
N ALA A 78 -2.19 26.88 1.32
CA ALA A 78 -2.11 26.52 2.74
C ALA A 78 -2.61 25.13 3.16
N THR A 79 -2.76 24.18 2.23
CA THR A 79 -3.14 22.80 2.58
C THR A 79 -1.89 22.00 2.93
N LYS A 80 -1.82 21.45 4.14
CA LYS A 80 -0.87 20.36 4.46
C LYS A 80 -1.00 19.29 3.37
N SER A 81 0.11 18.76 2.86
CA SER A 81 0.06 17.63 1.91
C SER A 81 -0.64 16.45 2.59
N TRP A 82 -1.65 15.89 1.93
CA TRP A 82 -2.33 14.68 2.38
C TRP A 82 -1.31 13.57 2.64
N GLY A 83 -1.48 12.80 3.71
CA GLY A 83 -0.51 11.81 4.16
C GLY A 83 -1.15 10.78 5.07
N GLN A 84 -0.42 9.73 5.44
CA GLN A 84 -0.96 8.54 6.12
C GLN A 84 -1.70 8.85 7.44
N ASP A 85 -1.23 9.83 8.21
CA ASP A 85 -1.91 10.30 9.43
C ASP A 85 -3.29 10.92 9.14
N HIS A 86 -3.45 11.56 7.98
CA HIS A 86 -4.73 12.17 7.56
C HIS A 86 -5.76 11.10 7.22
N ASP A 87 -5.36 9.99 6.59
CA ASP A 87 -6.26 8.86 6.30
C ASP A 87 -6.80 8.25 7.59
N PHE A 88 -5.92 8.03 8.56
CA PHE A 88 -6.32 7.52 9.87
C PHE A 88 -7.26 8.50 10.59
N GLN A 89 -6.92 9.79 10.60
CA GLN A 89 -7.77 10.81 11.21
C GLN A 89 -9.13 10.93 10.51
N LEU A 90 -9.18 10.85 9.18
CA LEU A 90 -10.43 10.86 8.43
C LEU A 90 -11.32 9.69 8.82
N ARG A 91 -10.76 8.46 8.86
CA ARG A 91 -11.49 7.26 9.31
C ARG A 91 -12.00 7.41 10.74
N LEU A 92 -11.18 7.96 11.64
CA LEU A 92 -11.57 8.21 13.03
C LEU A 92 -12.68 9.27 13.14
N ILE A 93 -12.68 10.31 12.30
CA ILE A 93 -13.76 11.31 12.24
C ILE A 93 -15.08 10.64 11.87
N PHE A 94 -15.09 9.81 10.82
CA PHE A 94 -16.29 9.06 10.44
C PHE A 94 -16.74 8.06 11.53
N LEU A 95 -15.80 7.38 12.18
CA LEU A 95 -16.13 6.49 13.30
C LEU A 95 -16.78 7.26 14.47
N ARG A 96 -16.27 8.45 14.81
CA ARG A 96 -16.87 9.33 15.83
C ARG A 96 -18.25 9.84 15.41
N PHE A 97 -18.44 10.15 14.13
CA PHE A 97 -19.73 10.53 13.58
C PHE A 97 -20.76 9.39 13.73
N PHE A 98 -20.39 8.15 13.35
CA PHE A 98 -21.25 6.99 13.58
C PHE A 98 -21.52 6.75 15.08
N ALA A 99 -20.54 6.97 15.95
CA ALA A 99 -20.74 6.85 17.39
C ALA A 99 -21.77 7.85 17.94
N GLN A 100 -21.86 9.04 17.36
CA GLN A 100 -22.90 10.04 17.70
C GLN A 100 -24.27 9.65 17.16
N ILE A 101 -24.36 9.20 15.91
CA ILE A 101 -25.62 8.71 15.32
C ILE A 101 -26.15 7.53 16.13
N MET A 102 -25.27 6.59 16.48
CA MET A 102 -25.63 5.34 17.16
C MET A 102 -25.51 5.42 18.68
N SER A 103 -25.52 6.62 19.27
CA SER A 103 -25.32 6.78 20.71
C SER A 103 -26.34 5.97 21.52
N GLY A 104 -25.85 5.03 22.32
CA GLY A 104 -26.68 4.21 23.21
C GLY A 104 -27.59 3.19 22.51
N TYR A 105 -27.33 2.87 21.23
CA TYR A 105 -28.14 1.94 20.44
C TYR A 105 -28.25 0.54 21.07
N ARG A 106 -27.19 0.09 21.77
CA ARG A 106 -27.16 -1.21 22.46
C ARG A 106 -28.34 -1.44 23.40
N ASN A 107 -28.89 -0.38 24.01
CA ASN A 107 -30.04 -0.48 24.90
C ASN A 107 -31.35 -0.87 24.18
N PHE A 108 -31.32 -0.95 22.85
CA PHE A 108 -32.47 -1.22 22.00
C PHE A 108 -32.27 -2.47 21.15
N ILE A 109 -31.17 -3.21 21.36
CA ILE A 109 -31.00 -4.55 20.80
C ILE A 109 -31.92 -5.48 21.58
N ASP A 110 -32.77 -6.21 20.87
CA ASP A 110 -33.72 -7.15 21.44
C ASP A 110 -33.77 -8.40 20.57
N ASN A 111 -33.14 -9.47 21.04
CA ASN A 111 -33.05 -10.76 20.34
C ASN A 111 -34.41 -11.46 20.24
N ALA A 112 -35.45 -10.98 20.93
CA ALA A 112 -36.82 -11.46 20.77
C ALA A 112 -37.54 -10.83 19.57
N LEU A 113 -37.03 -9.74 19.00
CA LEU A 113 -37.59 -9.11 17.81
C LEU A 113 -37.05 -9.76 16.53
N PRO A 114 -37.87 -9.94 15.47
CA PRO A 114 -37.42 -10.48 14.18
C PRO A 114 -36.25 -9.70 13.54
N THR A 115 -36.16 -8.40 13.81
CA THR A 115 -35.09 -7.50 13.31
C THR A 115 -33.92 -7.36 14.29
N GLY A 116 -33.99 -7.95 15.48
CA GLY A 116 -32.98 -7.80 16.53
C GLY A 116 -32.85 -6.40 17.14
N PHE A 117 -33.63 -5.41 16.70
CA PHE A 117 -33.49 -4.00 17.10
C PHE A 117 -34.82 -3.24 17.17
N ASN A 118 -35.02 -2.51 18.26
CA ASN A 118 -36.19 -1.67 18.50
C ASN A 118 -35.98 -0.23 18.01
N ALA A 119 -36.07 -0.05 16.70
CA ALA A 119 -35.90 1.26 16.02
C ALA A 119 -36.82 2.36 16.59
N GLN A 120 -38.07 2.02 16.89
CA GLN A 120 -39.06 2.98 17.41
C GLN A 120 -38.70 3.51 18.79
N ALA A 121 -38.24 2.64 19.70
CA ALA A 121 -37.81 3.05 21.02
C ALA A 121 -36.50 3.87 20.96
N PHE A 122 -35.58 3.49 20.06
CA PHE A 122 -34.33 4.21 19.83
C PHE A 122 -34.58 5.66 19.36
N LEU A 123 -35.39 5.84 18.32
CA LEU A 123 -35.75 7.16 17.79
C LEU A 123 -36.48 8.02 18.83
N LYS A 124 -37.40 7.44 19.62
CA LYS A 124 -38.09 8.16 20.70
C LYS A 124 -37.14 8.62 21.80
N LYS A 125 -36.17 7.80 22.21
CA LYS A 125 -35.17 8.21 23.21
C LYS A 125 -34.30 9.34 22.66
N ARG A 126 -33.88 9.24 21.40
CA ARG A 126 -33.06 10.26 20.74
C ARG A 126 -33.81 11.59 20.55
N SER A 127 -35.09 11.54 20.17
CA SER A 127 -35.97 12.71 20.10
C SER A 127 -36.02 13.47 21.42
N ARG A 128 -36.14 12.77 22.54
CA ARG A 128 -36.10 13.38 23.89
C ARG A 128 -34.73 13.97 24.23
N ALA A 129 -33.63 13.31 23.83
CA ALA A 129 -32.28 13.76 24.13
C ALA A 129 -31.86 15.00 23.33
N THR A 130 -32.32 15.10 22.09
CA THR A 130 -31.99 16.19 21.15
C THR A 130 -33.03 17.29 21.10
N ASN A 131 -34.19 17.08 21.73
CA ASN A 131 -35.35 17.95 21.66
C ASN A 131 -35.85 18.20 20.21
N GLN A 132 -35.69 17.20 19.35
CA GLN A 132 -36.15 17.21 17.96
C GLN A 132 -37.26 16.17 17.75
N PRO A 133 -38.26 16.45 16.89
CA PRO A 133 -39.30 15.48 16.56
C PRO A 133 -38.71 14.25 15.85
N VAL A 134 -39.38 13.10 15.94
CA VAL A 134 -38.92 11.88 15.27
C VAL A 134 -38.97 12.05 13.75
N GLU A 135 -39.95 12.81 13.27
CA GLU A 135 -40.19 13.11 11.86
C GLU A 135 -39.05 13.93 11.23
N SER A 136 -38.23 14.65 12.02
CA SER A 136 -37.05 15.34 11.50
C SER A 136 -35.80 14.44 11.45
N MET A 137 -35.89 13.19 11.88
CA MET A 137 -34.78 12.22 11.91
C MET A 137 -34.84 11.20 10.76
N LEU A 138 -35.37 11.60 9.60
CA LEU A 138 -35.58 10.73 8.45
C LEU A 138 -34.31 9.98 8.02
N MET A 139 -33.15 10.66 8.02
CA MET A 139 -31.87 10.01 7.68
C MET A 139 -31.55 8.87 8.65
N ILE A 140 -31.72 9.07 9.95
CA ILE A 140 -31.42 8.04 10.96
C ILE A 140 -32.43 6.90 10.86
N MET A 141 -33.71 7.21 10.64
CA MET A 141 -34.75 6.21 10.42
C MET A 141 -34.42 5.33 9.22
N GLN A 142 -34.06 5.93 8.08
CA GLN A 142 -33.63 5.16 6.90
C GLN A 142 -32.35 4.38 7.17
N PHE A 143 -31.37 4.97 7.87
CA PHE A 143 -30.10 4.33 8.20
C PHE A 143 -30.28 3.04 9.01
N ILE A 144 -31.07 3.08 10.08
CA ILE A 144 -31.31 1.90 10.94
C ILE A 144 -32.25 0.86 10.29
N GLU A 145 -32.87 1.19 9.16
CA GLU A 145 -33.68 0.27 8.36
C GLU A 145 -32.87 -0.33 7.19
N THR A 146 -31.62 0.11 6.98
CA THR A 146 -30.76 -0.46 5.93
C THR A 146 -30.33 -1.89 6.24
N GLN A 147 -30.19 -2.71 5.19
CA GLN A 147 -29.65 -4.06 5.32
C GLN A 147 -28.24 -4.06 5.94
N GLY A 148 -27.40 -3.08 5.59
CA GLY A 148 -26.05 -2.97 6.14
C GLY A 148 -26.03 -2.75 7.66
N PHE A 149 -27.01 -2.05 8.23
CA PHE A 149 -27.15 -1.93 9.67
C PHE A 149 -27.63 -3.24 10.33
N LEU A 150 -28.58 -3.95 9.71
CA LEU A 150 -29.06 -5.24 10.20
C LEU A 150 -27.94 -6.29 10.19
N ASP A 151 -27.17 -6.36 9.09
CA ASP A 151 -26.00 -7.24 8.97
C ASP A 151 -24.93 -6.90 10.03
N TYR A 152 -24.74 -5.62 10.33
CA TYR A 152 -23.85 -5.17 11.41
C TYR A 152 -24.31 -5.67 12.78
N LEU A 153 -25.61 -5.62 13.08
CA LEU A 153 -26.15 -6.13 14.33
C LEU A 153 -26.03 -7.65 14.46
N GLU A 154 -26.24 -8.39 13.37
CA GLU A 154 -26.07 -9.84 13.35
C GLU A 154 -24.63 -10.24 13.69
N ARG A 155 -23.63 -9.56 13.11
CA ARG A 155 -22.21 -9.77 13.46
C ARG A 155 -21.88 -9.41 14.90
N CYS A 156 -22.55 -8.40 15.46
CA CYS A 156 -22.36 -8.04 16.87
C CYS A 156 -22.83 -9.14 17.84
N ASN A 157 -23.69 -10.08 17.40
CA ASN A 157 -24.12 -11.20 18.25
C ASN A 157 -23.07 -12.33 18.35
N ASN A 158 -22.03 -12.32 17.52
CA ASN A 158 -20.93 -13.29 17.59
C ASN A 158 -19.89 -12.86 18.64
N ALA A 159 -19.63 -13.71 19.64
CA ALA A 159 -18.85 -13.36 20.83
C ALA A 159 -17.38 -12.95 20.54
N GLU A 160 -16.73 -13.52 19.53
CA GLU A 160 -15.34 -13.19 19.16
C GLU A 160 -15.24 -11.84 18.45
N GLU A 161 -16.14 -11.56 17.50
CA GLU A 161 -16.19 -10.30 16.74
C GLU A 161 -16.62 -9.12 17.64
N PHE A 162 -17.47 -9.38 18.63
CA PHE A 162 -17.97 -8.40 19.60
C PHE A 162 -16.86 -7.74 20.43
N THR A 163 -15.81 -8.49 20.80
CA THR A 163 -14.67 -7.94 21.57
C THR A 163 -13.83 -6.94 20.76
N ASN A 164 -13.96 -6.95 19.44
CA ASN A 164 -13.18 -6.12 18.52
C ASN A 164 -13.96 -4.96 17.90
N ASN A 165 -15.22 -4.75 18.30
CA ASN A 165 -16.03 -3.67 17.78
C ASN A 165 -15.48 -2.28 18.19
N LEU A 166 -14.96 -1.54 17.21
CA LEU A 166 -14.38 -0.20 17.43
C LEU A 166 -15.41 0.86 17.78
N LEU A 167 -16.65 0.75 17.27
CA LEU A 167 -17.72 1.69 17.57
C LEU A 167 -18.06 1.65 19.06
N ASP A 168 -18.15 0.44 19.60
CA ASP A 168 -18.49 0.22 21.00
C ASP A 168 -17.34 0.61 21.94
N LYS A 169 -16.11 0.24 21.61
CA LYS A 169 -14.91 0.70 22.33
C LYS A 169 -14.85 2.22 22.36
N LEU A 170 -15.21 2.89 21.27
CA LEU A 170 -15.22 4.34 21.19
C LEU A 170 -16.34 4.97 22.03
N GLN A 171 -17.54 4.41 22.03
CA GLN A 171 -18.64 4.87 22.88
C GLN A 171 -18.30 4.72 24.36
N ASP A 172 -17.70 3.58 24.75
CA ASP A 172 -17.23 3.31 26.11
C ASP A 172 -16.09 4.25 26.54
N ALA A 173 -15.10 4.47 25.68
CA ALA A 173 -14.00 5.40 25.93
C ALA A 173 -14.53 6.84 26.09
N THR A 174 -15.46 7.25 25.22
CA THR A 174 -16.09 8.57 25.27
C THR A 174 -16.91 8.75 26.55
N GLY A 175 -17.68 7.73 26.95
CA GLY A 175 -18.46 7.73 28.20
C GLY A 175 -17.58 7.82 29.45
N ARG A 176 -16.33 7.34 29.38
CA ARG A 176 -15.31 7.44 30.43
C ARG A 176 -14.45 8.70 30.35
N GLY A 177 -14.68 9.59 29.37
CA GLY A 177 -13.87 10.79 29.15
C GLY A 177 -12.45 10.51 28.66
N GLN A 178 -12.20 9.34 28.10
CA GLN A 178 -10.89 8.94 27.56
C GLN A 178 -10.68 9.50 26.14
N SER A 179 -9.41 9.59 25.73
CA SER A 179 -9.08 9.99 24.36
C SER A 179 -9.64 8.97 23.35
N PRO A 180 -10.26 9.40 22.23
CA PRO A 180 -10.69 8.51 21.15
C PRO A 180 -9.59 7.61 20.60
N LEU A 181 -8.32 8.01 20.75
CA LEU A 181 -7.16 7.22 20.32
C LEU A 181 -6.88 6.00 21.23
N ALA A 182 -7.46 5.96 22.43
CA ALA A 182 -7.23 4.89 23.39
C ALA A 182 -7.88 3.55 23.00
N ILE A 183 -8.76 3.55 21.99
CA ILE A 183 -9.42 2.33 21.50
C ILE A 183 -8.50 1.45 20.66
N PHE A 184 -7.40 2.02 20.16
CA PHE A 184 -6.44 1.32 19.32
C PHE A 184 -5.34 0.70 20.20
N PRO A 185 -4.80 -0.46 19.81
CA PRO A 185 -3.64 -1.03 20.49
C PRO A 185 -2.48 -0.03 20.52
N SER A 186 -1.76 0.04 21.63
CA SER A 186 -0.59 0.90 21.73
C SER A 186 0.47 0.43 20.72
N HIS A 187 1.09 1.36 19.99
CA HIS A 187 2.23 1.10 19.08
C HIS A 187 3.48 0.50 19.76
N VAL A 188 3.38 0.11 21.04
CA VAL A 188 4.45 -0.48 21.88
C VAL A 188 4.20 -1.97 22.15
N ALA A 189 3.06 -2.53 21.72
CA ALA A 189 2.88 -3.97 21.75
C ALA A 189 3.58 -4.58 20.53
N ASP A 190 4.68 -5.31 20.78
CA ASP A 190 5.30 -6.19 19.79
C ASP A 190 4.22 -7.04 19.10
N PRO A 191 4.32 -7.30 17.78
CA PRO A 191 3.37 -8.16 17.09
C PRO A 191 3.29 -9.51 17.80
N GLU A 192 2.09 -9.86 18.27
CA GLU A 192 1.83 -11.12 18.94
C GLU A 192 1.94 -12.25 17.92
N ILE A 193 3.09 -12.94 17.92
CA ILE A 193 3.30 -14.12 17.10
C ILE A 193 2.49 -15.26 17.74
N ILE A 194 1.29 -15.50 17.22
CA ILE A 194 0.49 -16.68 17.57
C ILE A 194 1.12 -17.88 16.85
N THR A 195 1.93 -18.66 17.57
CA THR A 195 2.35 -19.99 17.09
C THR A 195 1.21 -20.98 17.30
N ILE A 196 0.72 -21.57 16.22
CA ILE A 196 -0.13 -22.77 16.26
C ILE A 196 0.69 -23.87 16.94
N ALA A 197 0.24 -24.36 18.09
CA ALA A 197 0.87 -25.50 18.75
C ALA A 197 0.65 -26.76 17.90
N ASP A 198 1.72 -27.52 17.65
CA ASP A 198 1.61 -28.89 17.15
C ASP A 198 0.83 -29.72 18.17
N SER A 199 -0.26 -30.32 17.72
CA SER A 199 -1.24 -31.01 18.57
C SER A 199 -0.78 -32.41 19.00
N GLU A 200 0.52 -32.64 19.24
CA GLU A 200 1.05 -33.98 19.50
C GLU A 200 1.84 -34.17 20.80
N ILE A 201 1.84 -33.22 21.74
CA ILE A 201 2.45 -33.47 23.06
C ILE A 201 1.46 -33.13 24.17
N GLU A 202 0.84 -34.18 24.71
CA GLU A 202 0.12 -34.14 25.98
C GLU A 202 1.05 -33.63 27.09
N GLY A 203 0.70 -32.50 27.69
CA GLY A 203 1.28 -32.03 28.95
C GLY A 203 2.24 -30.85 28.83
N SER A 204 1.74 -29.65 28.58
CA SER A 204 2.38 -28.44 29.12
C SER A 204 1.37 -27.34 29.39
N GLU A 205 1.47 -26.76 30.58
CA GLU A 205 0.59 -25.71 31.11
C GLU A 205 0.63 -24.42 30.27
N PRO A 206 -0.46 -23.61 30.27
CA PRO A 206 -0.51 -22.36 29.54
C PRO A 206 0.26 -21.29 30.30
N GLY A 207 1.54 -21.07 30.00
CA GLY A 207 2.28 -20.06 30.74
C GLY A 207 3.70 -19.67 30.32
N ASN A 208 4.33 -20.29 29.32
CA ASN A 208 5.71 -19.91 28.98
C ASN A 208 5.80 -19.00 27.76
N ARG A 209 5.86 -17.69 28.05
CA ARG A 209 6.27 -16.64 27.09
C ARG A 209 7.76 -16.78 26.79
N HIS A 210 8.10 -17.29 25.61
CA HIS A 210 9.47 -17.28 25.12
C HIS A 210 9.68 -16.12 24.13
N CYS A 211 10.62 -15.23 24.44
CA CYS A 211 11.01 -14.12 23.59
C CYS A 211 12.30 -14.52 22.84
N TYR A 212 12.19 -14.80 21.53
CA TYR A 212 13.34 -15.20 20.71
C TYR A 212 13.92 -13.98 19.96
N LYS A 213 15.23 -13.75 20.10
CA LYS A 213 15.97 -12.68 19.38
C LYS A 213 16.38 -13.04 17.95
N SER A 214 16.10 -14.27 17.49
CA SER A 214 16.36 -14.75 16.13
C SER A 214 15.52 -16.00 15.86
N PHE A 215 15.18 -16.25 14.59
CA PHE A 215 14.47 -17.47 14.17
C PHE A 215 15.14 -18.73 14.77
N PRO A 216 14.36 -19.72 15.26
CA PRO A 216 14.93 -20.96 15.74
C PRO A 216 15.58 -21.68 14.55
N ALA A 217 16.91 -21.68 14.49
CA ALA A 217 17.62 -22.60 13.63
C ALA A 217 17.45 -23.98 14.25
N ASN A 218 16.78 -24.89 13.54
CA ASN A 218 16.78 -26.31 13.90
C ASN A 218 18.24 -26.74 14.09
N ALA A 219 18.60 -27.18 15.30
CA ALA A 219 19.92 -27.72 15.56
C ALA A 219 20.12 -28.92 14.64
N ARG A 220 20.94 -28.76 13.60
CA ARG A 220 21.24 -29.84 12.66
C ARG A 220 22.04 -30.90 13.38
N THR A 221 21.67 -32.16 13.18
CA THR A 221 22.46 -33.27 13.70
C THR A 221 23.82 -33.32 12.99
N GLU A 222 24.81 -33.92 13.64
CA GLU A 222 26.18 -34.02 13.11
C GLU A 222 26.22 -34.65 11.71
N GLU A 223 25.35 -35.63 11.46
CA GLU A 223 25.18 -36.28 10.14
C GLU A 223 24.64 -35.33 9.06
N GLN A 224 23.74 -34.40 9.41
CA GLN A 224 23.22 -33.39 8.49
C GLN A 224 24.27 -32.33 8.16
N GLU A 225 25.10 -31.95 9.13
CA GLU A 225 26.22 -31.02 8.91
C GLU A 225 27.33 -31.67 8.05
N GLU A 226 27.56 -32.97 8.22
CA GLU A 226 28.53 -33.74 7.42
C GLU A 226 28.06 -33.90 5.95
N LYS A 227 26.77 -34.16 5.72
CA LYS A 227 26.17 -34.12 4.36
C LYS A 227 26.28 -32.74 3.73
N ARG A 228 26.07 -31.66 4.50
CA ARG A 228 26.23 -30.28 4.01
C ARG A 228 27.69 -30.00 3.63
N LYS A 229 28.64 -30.44 4.46
CA LYS A 229 30.08 -30.31 4.19
C LYS A 229 30.52 -31.12 2.96
N SER A 230 29.98 -32.31 2.74
CA SER A 230 30.31 -33.11 1.53
C SER A 230 29.80 -32.44 0.25
N ILE A 231 28.59 -31.86 0.29
CA ILE A 231 28.02 -31.10 -0.83
C ILE A 231 28.86 -29.85 -1.10
N LEU A 232 29.28 -29.12 -0.06
CA LEU A 232 30.15 -27.94 -0.21
C LEU A 232 31.56 -28.30 -0.72
N ALA A 233 32.09 -29.46 -0.33
CA ALA A 233 33.38 -29.94 -0.83
C ALA A 233 33.33 -30.32 -2.32
N LEU A 234 32.21 -30.87 -2.80
CA LEU A 234 31.99 -31.13 -4.23
C LEU A 234 31.95 -29.85 -5.07
N VAL A 235 31.43 -28.75 -4.51
CA VAL A 235 31.32 -27.46 -5.19
C VAL A 235 32.64 -26.66 -5.12
N GLY A 236 33.43 -26.82 -4.05
CA GLY A 236 34.70 -26.11 -3.84
C GLY A 236 35.93 -26.70 -4.55
N GLY A 237 35.82 -27.87 -5.18
CA GLY A 237 36.94 -28.59 -5.80
C GLY A 237 37.33 -28.15 -7.22
N ALA A 238 36.61 -27.22 -7.85
CA ALA A 238 36.84 -26.84 -9.25
C ALA A 238 37.72 -25.59 -9.47
N SER A 239 38.66 -25.31 -8.57
CA SER A 239 39.69 -24.29 -8.85
C SER A 239 40.98 -24.56 -8.08
N LYS A 240 41.89 -25.29 -8.73
CA LYS A 240 43.35 -25.16 -8.66
C LYS A 240 44.00 -26.30 -9.45
N GLN A 241 44.33 -26.04 -10.72
CA GLN A 241 45.57 -26.47 -11.39
C GLN A 241 45.53 -26.11 -12.87
N VAL A 242 46.40 -25.19 -13.28
CA VAL A 242 46.97 -25.21 -14.63
C VAL A 242 48.04 -26.29 -14.63
N PRO A 243 48.01 -27.20 -15.61
CA PRO A 243 49.20 -27.38 -16.44
C PRO A 243 48.86 -27.47 -17.94
N SER A 244 49.87 -27.10 -18.73
CA SER A 244 49.98 -27.25 -20.18
C SER A 244 49.44 -28.57 -20.75
N SER A 245 48.98 -28.47 -21.99
CA SER A 245 48.57 -29.53 -22.93
C SER A 245 49.27 -30.89 -22.77
N PRO A 246 48.54 -31.97 -23.12
CA PRO A 246 48.96 -32.69 -24.31
C PRO A 246 47.83 -32.90 -25.34
N ALA A 247 48.30 -33.08 -26.56
CA ALA A 247 47.57 -33.10 -27.82
C ALA A 247 46.62 -34.30 -28.01
N VAL A 248 45.51 -34.00 -28.70
CA VAL A 248 44.89 -34.75 -29.82
C VAL A 248 44.36 -36.16 -29.55
N ARG A 249 43.03 -36.28 -29.61
CA ARG A 249 42.38 -37.12 -30.63
C ARG A 249 41.26 -36.35 -31.33
N ILE A 250 41.57 -35.92 -32.55
CA ILE A 250 40.60 -35.46 -33.55
C ILE A 250 39.96 -36.72 -34.15
N SER A 251 38.66 -36.88 -33.95
CA SER A 251 37.74 -37.64 -34.81
C SER A 251 36.38 -36.98 -34.61
N GLY A 252 35.92 -36.02 -35.39
CA GLY A 252 35.79 -35.98 -36.84
C GLY A 252 34.39 -35.42 -37.12
N GLY A 253 34.32 -34.24 -37.75
CA GLY A 253 33.06 -33.65 -38.26
C GLY A 253 32.74 -32.25 -37.70
N PRO A 254 32.44 -31.24 -38.55
CA PRO A 254 32.02 -29.93 -38.12
C PRO A 254 30.53 -30.01 -37.77
N LYS A 255 30.22 -30.20 -36.49
CA LYS A 255 28.90 -29.90 -35.97
C LYS A 255 29.10 -28.98 -34.79
N ALA A 256 28.70 -27.73 -34.99
CA ALA A 256 28.44 -26.80 -33.91
C ALA A 256 27.74 -27.58 -32.79
N GLU A 257 28.36 -27.63 -31.62
CA GLU A 257 27.78 -28.21 -30.42
C GLU A 257 26.53 -27.40 -30.09
N SER A 258 25.40 -27.80 -30.68
CA SER A 258 24.12 -27.20 -30.36
C SER A 258 23.78 -27.67 -28.96
N LEU A 259 24.10 -26.84 -27.97
CA LEU A 259 23.66 -27.01 -26.59
C LEU A 259 22.21 -27.47 -26.58
N SER A 260 21.90 -28.47 -25.77
CA SER A 260 20.53 -28.92 -25.59
C SER A 260 19.65 -27.76 -25.10
N PRO A 261 18.33 -27.77 -25.35
CA PRO A 261 17.44 -26.72 -24.85
C PRO A 261 17.58 -26.49 -23.35
N ARG A 262 17.86 -27.55 -22.58
CA ARG A 262 18.09 -27.50 -21.14
C ARG A 262 19.43 -26.87 -20.77
N GLU A 263 20.50 -27.16 -21.51
CA GLU A 263 21.81 -26.53 -21.28
C GLU A 263 21.79 -25.04 -21.64
N ARG A 264 21.10 -24.65 -22.72
CA ARG A 264 20.87 -23.23 -23.05
C ARG A 264 20.07 -22.50 -21.98
N ALA A 265 19.03 -23.14 -21.42
CA ALA A 265 18.28 -22.56 -20.31
C ALA A 265 19.17 -22.35 -19.07
N ALA A 266 19.97 -23.35 -18.70
CA ALA A 266 20.89 -23.27 -17.56
C ALA A 266 22.06 -22.28 -17.77
N GLU A 267 22.50 -22.06 -19.02
CA GLU A 267 23.46 -21.01 -19.35
C GLU A 267 22.83 -19.62 -19.25
N ARG A 268 21.58 -19.46 -19.73
CA ARG A 268 20.81 -18.22 -19.58
C ARG A 268 20.57 -17.86 -18.12
N GLU A 269 20.14 -18.81 -17.28
CA GLU A 269 19.94 -18.59 -15.85
C GLU A 269 21.23 -18.11 -15.17
N ARG A 270 22.38 -18.66 -15.56
CA ARG A 270 23.69 -18.21 -15.07
C ARG A 270 24.04 -16.80 -15.55
N MET A 271 23.74 -16.47 -16.80
CA MET A 271 23.93 -15.12 -17.35
C MET A 271 23.05 -14.10 -16.62
N VAL A 272 21.77 -14.42 -16.39
CA VAL A 272 20.83 -13.59 -15.61
C VAL A 272 21.38 -13.33 -14.22
N LEU A 273 21.86 -14.38 -13.53
CA LEU A 273 22.43 -14.25 -12.20
C LEU A 273 23.69 -13.38 -12.19
N ASP A 274 24.58 -13.53 -13.17
CA ASP A 274 25.79 -12.69 -13.31
C ASP A 274 25.44 -11.21 -13.54
N ILE A 275 24.44 -10.93 -14.38
CA ILE A 275 23.93 -9.56 -14.59
C ILE A 275 23.37 -9.00 -13.28
N LYS A 276 22.52 -9.74 -12.56
CA LYS A 276 21.97 -9.31 -11.26
C LYS A 276 23.08 -9.00 -10.24
N VAL A 277 24.07 -9.88 -10.09
CA VAL A 277 25.20 -9.67 -9.15
C VAL A 277 26.04 -8.46 -9.55
N LYS A 278 26.26 -8.25 -10.86
CA LYS A 278 26.95 -7.05 -11.36
C LYS A 278 26.17 -5.78 -11.03
N LEU A 279 24.86 -5.78 -11.25
CA LEU A 279 23.98 -4.65 -10.96
C LEU A 279 23.98 -4.33 -9.46
N GLN A 280 23.91 -5.33 -8.57
CA GLN A 280 24.05 -5.14 -7.13
C GLN A 280 25.38 -4.48 -6.75
N GLY A 281 26.49 -4.95 -7.33
CA GLY A 281 27.81 -4.35 -7.08
C GLY A 281 27.92 -2.91 -7.58
N LEU A 282 27.39 -2.62 -8.77
CA LEU A 282 27.40 -1.28 -9.37
C LEU A 282 26.47 -0.33 -8.61
N TRP A 283 25.28 -0.78 -8.21
CA TRP A 283 24.31 -0.03 -7.42
C TRP A 283 24.92 0.47 -6.11
N LEU A 284 25.57 -0.42 -5.35
CA LEU A 284 26.21 -0.05 -4.09
C LEU A 284 27.37 0.93 -4.27
N ARG A 285 28.09 0.87 -5.39
CA ARG A 285 29.15 1.84 -5.71
C ARG A 285 28.58 3.18 -6.15
N LEU A 286 27.49 3.18 -6.93
CA LEU A 286 26.76 4.39 -7.33
C LEU A 286 26.27 5.17 -6.10
N LEU A 287 25.73 4.46 -5.10
CA LEU A 287 25.31 5.06 -3.82
C LEU A 287 26.46 5.51 -2.90
N ARG A 288 27.71 5.24 -3.28
CA ARG A 288 28.91 5.70 -2.57
C ARG A 288 29.63 6.85 -3.27
N LEU A 289 29.13 7.29 -4.43
CA LEU A 289 29.67 8.46 -5.12
C LEU A 289 29.61 9.68 -4.20
N GLY A 290 30.70 10.46 -4.21
CA GLY A 290 30.81 11.67 -3.39
C GLY A 290 30.01 12.82 -3.99
N ALA A 291 29.64 13.80 -3.16
CA ALA A 291 28.85 14.98 -3.55
C ALA A 291 29.52 15.92 -4.57
N THR A 292 30.72 15.61 -5.04
CA THR A 292 31.49 16.42 -5.99
C THR A 292 31.70 15.73 -7.34
N GLU A 293 31.24 14.49 -7.48
CA GLU A 293 31.39 13.71 -8.71
C GLU A 293 30.13 13.88 -9.54
N ASP A 294 30.27 14.20 -10.83
CA ASP A 294 29.11 14.20 -11.73
C ASP A 294 28.60 12.75 -11.88
N PRO A 295 27.41 12.45 -11.37
CA PRO A 295 26.93 11.08 -11.25
C PRO A 295 26.64 10.46 -12.62
N LEU A 296 26.34 11.28 -13.64
CA LEU A 296 26.02 10.83 -15.00
C LEU A 296 27.27 10.46 -15.81
N SER A 297 28.45 10.97 -15.43
CA SER A 297 29.74 10.58 -16.03
C SER A 297 30.46 9.49 -15.24
N SER A 298 29.87 9.01 -14.14
CA SER A 298 30.44 7.90 -13.37
C SER A 298 30.47 6.60 -14.18
N PHE A 299 31.52 5.80 -13.94
CA PHE A 299 31.65 4.48 -14.55
C PHE A 299 30.50 3.56 -14.16
N GLU A 300 30.06 3.64 -12.90
CA GLU A 300 28.92 2.91 -12.35
C GLU A 300 27.64 3.21 -13.12
N TYR A 301 27.29 4.49 -13.27
CA TYR A 301 26.10 4.92 -14.00
C TYR A 301 26.15 4.43 -15.45
N GLY A 302 27.25 4.70 -16.17
CA GLY A 302 27.39 4.31 -17.57
C GLY A 302 27.29 2.80 -17.78
N THR A 303 27.84 2.00 -16.86
CA THR A 303 27.75 0.53 -16.95
C THR A 303 26.34 0.03 -16.65
N ILE A 304 25.65 0.57 -15.65
CA ILE A 304 24.26 0.20 -15.36
C ILE A 304 23.37 0.58 -16.56
N LEU A 305 23.52 1.80 -17.09
CA LEU A 305 22.77 2.27 -18.24
C LEU A 305 22.99 1.35 -19.45
N ALA A 306 24.23 0.99 -19.75
CA ALA A 306 24.55 0.08 -20.85
C ALA A 306 23.92 -1.31 -20.67
N LEU A 307 23.86 -1.84 -19.43
CA LEU A 307 23.20 -3.11 -19.14
C LEU A 307 21.67 -3.02 -19.34
N ILE A 308 21.07 -1.88 -19.03
CA ILE A 308 19.63 -1.62 -19.23
C ILE A 308 19.32 -1.47 -20.73
N GLU A 309 20.13 -0.72 -21.47
CA GLU A 309 19.91 -0.42 -22.90
C GLU A 309 20.26 -1.57 -23.85
N SER A 310 21.32 -2.33 -23.56
CA SER A 310 21.85 -3.35 -24.47
C SER A 310 21.06 -4.66 -24.43
N ASP A 311 20.10 -4.78 -23.52
CA ASP A 311 19.42 -6.04 -23.26
C ASP A 311 18.05 -6.15 -23.95
N ALA A 312 18.02 -7.02 -24.95
CA ALA A 312 16.83 -7.33 -25.73
C ALA A 312 15.74 -8.04 -24.89
N GLU A 313 16.13 -8.83 -23.87
CA GLU A 313 15.20 -9.61 -23.05
C GLU A 313 14.74 -8.83 -21.79
N GLY A 314 15.37 -7.68 -21.50
CA GLY A 314 14.98 -6.80 -20.40
C GLY A 314 15.41 -7.23 -18.99
N ILE A 315 16.22 -8.28 -18.88
CA ILE A 315 16.97 -8.73 -17.69
C ILE A 315 17.74 -7.60 -17.02
N GLY A 316 18.39 -6.71 -17.77
CA GLY A 316 19.15 -5.59 -17.24
C GLY A 316 18.26 -4.57 -16.52
N GLY A 317 17.10 -4.24 -17.12
CA GLY A 317 16.10 -3.36 -16.52
C GLY A 317 15.42 -3.98 -15.30
N SER A 318 14.91 -5.21 -15.45
CA SER A 318 14.23 -5.93 -14.37
C SER A 318 15.18 -6.25 -13.21
N GLY A 319 16.39 -6.70 -13.51
CA GLY A 319 17.44 -6.96 -12.52
C GLY A 319 17.91 -5.71 -11.79
N PHE A 320 17.89 -4.54 -12.45
CA PHE A 320 18.22 -3.27 -11.80
C PHE A 320 17.14 -2.88 -10.80
N VAL A 321 15.87 -2.97 -11.19
CA VAL A 321 14.72 -2.70 -10.33
C VAL A 321 14.67 -3.66 -9.15
N GLU A 322 14.86 -4.95 -9.38
CA GLU A 322 14.92 -5.98 -8.35
C GLU A 322 16.07 -5.73 -7.37
N CYS A 323 17.25 -5.37 -7.85
CA CYS A 323 18.38 -4.97 -7.01
C CYS A 323 18.02 -3.81 -6.06
N ILE A 324 17.31 -2.80 -6.56
CA ILE A 324 16.86 -1.68 -5.71
C ILE A 324 15.87 -2.21 -4.68
N ARG A 325 14.86 -2.97 -5.12
CA ARG A 325 13.83 -3.56 -4.25
C ARG A 325 14.47 -4.38 -3.13
N GLU A 326 15.40 -5.27 -3.42
CA GLU A 326 16.10 -6.08 -2.42
C GLU A 326 16.85 -5.21 -1.42
N HIS A 327 17.52 -4.15 -1.88
CA HIS A 327 18.22 -3.22 -1.00
C HIS A 327 17.24 -2.48 -0.07
N ILE A 328 16.07 -2.04 -0.58
CA ILE A 328 15.00 -1.45 0.24
C ILE A 328 14.55 -2.45 1.33
N HIS A 329 14.25 -3.68 0.94
CA HIS A 329 13.84 -4.75 1.87
C HIS A 329 14.92 -5.14 2.88
N SER A 330 16.20 -4.89 2.59
CA SER A 330 17.28 -5.07 3.55
C SER A 330 17.36 -3.99 4.64
N GLY A 331 16.45 -3.01 4.62
CA GLY A 331 16.34 -1.94 5.63
C GLY A 331 17.06 -0.65 5.24
N TRP A 332 17.35 -0.44 3.95
CA TRP A 332 17.91 0.82 3.48
C TRP A 332 16.91 1.96 3.62
N GLN A 333 17.36 3.10 4.14
CA GLN A 333 16.51 4.27 4.41
C GLN A 333 16.00 5.00 3.16
N CYS A 334 16.40 4.55 1.96
CA CYS A 334 15.96 5.10 0.68
C CYS A 334 16.28 6.59 0.47
N ARG A 335 17.22 7.14 1.26
CA ARG A 335 17.66 8.52 1.17
C ARG A 335 18.84 8.66 0.21
N LEU A 336 18.70 9.53 -0.78
CA LEU A 336 19.69 9.85 -1.81
C LEU A 336 20.31 11.23 -1.59
N THR A 337 21.55 11.43 -2.04
CA THR A 337 22.12 12.77 -2.27
C THR A 337 21.54 13.37 -3.55
N ASP A 338 21.79 14.67 -3.81
CA ASP A 338 21.31 15.32 -5.04
C ASP A 338 21.88 14.66 -6.31
N GLU A 339 23.15 14.28 -6.28
CA GLU A 339 23.85 13.61 -7.38
C GLU A 339 23.26 12.21 -7.61
N GLN A 340 23.12 11.43 -6.53
CA GLN A 340 22.52 10.11 -6.60
C GLN A 340 21.08 10.17 -7.11
N PHE A 341 20.31 11.15 -6.64
CA PHE A 341 18.93 11.36 -7.08
C PHE A 341 18.84 11.55 -8.60
N ILE A 342 19.73 12.36 -9.19
CA ILE A 342 19.77 12.57 -10.64
C ILE A 342 20.07 11.27 -11.38
N ALA A 343 21.11 10.53 -10.99
CA ALA A 343 21.47 9.26 -11.63
C ALA A 343 20.36 8.21 -11.51
N VAL A 344 19.83 7.99 -10.31
CA VAL A 344 18.77 6.99 -10.07
C VAL A 344 17.51 7.32 -10.87
N LYS A 345 17.12 8.59 -10.91
CA LYS A 345 15.98 9.06 -11.70
C LYS A 345 16.16 8.75 -13.19
N GLU A 346 17.31 9.08 -13.79
CA GLU A 346 17.54 8.82 -15.22
C GLU A 346 17.65 7.32 -15.54
N LEU A 347 18.24 6.50 -14.65
CA LEU A 347 18.29 5.05 -14.82
C LEU A 347 16.89 4.42 -14.78
N LEU A 348 16.06 4.81 -13.79
CA LEU A 348 14.67 4.32 -13.69
C LEU A 348 13.82 4.78 -14.87
N LYS A 349 13.97 6.04 -15.30
CA LYS A 349 13.30 6.56 -16.49
C LYS A 349 13.62 5.73 -17.72
N THR A 350 14.90 5.37 -17.91
CA THR A 350 15.35 4.52 -19.02
C THR A 350 14.81 3.10 -18.90
N ALA A 351 14.89 2.50 -17.71
CA ALA A 351 14.36 1.16 -17.46
C ALA A 351 12.86 1.06 -17.76
N ILE A 352 12.07 2.04 -17.33
CA ILE A 352 10.61 2.09 -17.58
C ILE A 352 10.34 2.29 -19.07
N THR A 353 11.05 3.20 -19.73
CA THR A 353 10.86 3.46 -21.18
C THR A 353 11.12 2.21 -22.01
N LEU A 354 12.18 1.47 -21.70
CA LEU A 354 12.50 0.22 -22.40
C LEU A 354 11.52 -0.91 -22.02
N ALA A 355 11.10 -1.00 -20.76
CA ALA A 355 10.09 -1.98 -20.34
C ALA A 355 8.73 -1.73 -21.01
N SER A 356 8.31 -0.47 -21.15
CA SER A 356 7.11 -0.07 -21.91
C SER A 356 7.23 -0.50 -23.38
N SER A 357 8.40 -0.29 -24.02
CA SER A 357 8.61 -0.74 -25.41
C SER A 357 8.52 -2.28 -25.61
N ARG A 358 8.69 -3.04 -24.53
CA ARG A 358 8.63 -4.51 -24.51
C ARG A 358 7.30 -5.06 -23.97
N ASP A 359 6.37 -4.20 -23.58
CA ASP A 359 5.12 -4.58 -22.89
C ASP A 359 5.38 -5.37 -21.57
N ASP A 360 6.50 -5.08 -20.89
CA ASP A 360 6.85 -5.70 -19.61
C ASP A 360 6.25 -4.93 -18.43
N VAL A 361 4.95 -5.13 -18.23
CA VAL A 361 4.15 -4.48 -17.18
C VAL A 361 4.72 -4.75 -15.78
N SER A 362 5.32 -5.93 -15.56
CA SER A 362 5.87 -6.32 -14.27
C SER A 362 7.06 -5.46 -13.87
N THR A 363 8.02 -5.27 -14.78
CA THR A 363 9.19 -4.40 -14.54
C THR A 363 8.77 -2.94 -14.38
N ILE A 364 7.78 -2.47 -15.15
CA ILE A 364 7.29 -1.09 -15.05
C ILE A 364 6.67 -0.84 -13.67
N ARG A 365 5.76 -1.71 -13.23
CA ARG A 365 5.16 -1.65 -11.90
C ARG A 365 6.24 -1.61 -10.83
N ASP A 366 7.15 -2.57 -10.88
CA ASP A 366 8.19 -2.76 -9.89
C ASP A 366 9.11 -1.52 -9.82
N ALA A 367 9.43 -0.92 -10.98
CA ALA A 367 10.21 0.30 -11.08
C ALA A 367 9.49 1.50 -10.45
N LEU A 368 8.18 1.61 -10.67
CA LEU A 368 7.36 2.67 -10.10
C LEU A 368 7.22 2.53 -8.58
N GLU A 369 7.06 1.31 -8.06
CA GLU A 369 7.03 1.03 -6.62
C GLU A 369 8.34 1.44 -5.95
N VAL A 370 9.50 1.00 -6.46
CA VAL A 370 10.78 1.38 -5.84
C VAL A 370 11.06 2.88 -5.97
N SER A 371 10.57 3.53 -7.03
CA SER A 371 10.71 4.97 -7.20
C SER A 371 9.90 5.79 -6.17
N ALA A 372 8.83 5.21 -5.63
CA ALA A 372 7.98 5.82 -4.61
C ALA A 372 8.59 5.77 -3.21
N GLU A 373 9.59 4.90 -2.99
CA GLU A 373 10.30 4.77 -1.72
C GLU A 373 11.56 5.66 -1.67
N MET A 374 12.21 5.88 -2.80
CA MET A 374 13.46 6.64 -2.87
C MET A 374 13.25 8.15 -2.92
N TYR A 375 13.94 8.89 -2.06
CA TYR A 375 13.82 10.34 -1.95
C TYR A 375 15.13 11.06 -1.67
N ARG A 376 15.20 12.34 -2.07
CA ARG A 376 16.15 13.31 -1.54
C ARG A 376 15.45 14.28 -0.59
N LYS A 377 16.22 15.03 0.19
CA LYS A 377 15.70 16.17 0.96
C LYS A 377 16.06 17.46 0.25
N ASP A 378 15.06 18.27 -0.05
CA ASP A 378 15.27 19.60 -0.60
C ASP A 378 15.93 20.54 0.44
N PRO A 379 16.33 21.77 0.06
CA PRO A 379 16.90 22.74 1.00
C PRO A 379 15.97 23.11 2.17
N ASN A 380 14.66 22.85 2.05
CA ASN A 380 13.65 23.08 3.08
C ASN A 380 13.36 21.81 3.92
N ASN A 381 14.17 20.76 3.77
CA ASN A 381 14.04 19.47 4.47
C ASN A 381 12.75 18.70 4.13
N VAL A 382 12.12 18.99 2.99
CA VAL A 382 10.97 18.28 2.43
C VAL A 382 11.48 17.09 1.61
N GLN A 383 10.80 15.94 1.72
CA GLN A 383 11.12 14.75 0.93
C GLN A 383 10.62 14.92 -0.51
N ASP A 384 11.56 14.88 -1.46
CA ASP A 384 11.32 14.89 -2.90
C ASP A 384 11.61 13.47 -3.44
N TYR A 385 10.54 12.77 -3.81
CA TYR A 385 10.60 11.36 -4.22
C TYR A 385 10.88 11.21 -5.71
N VAL A 386 11.64 10.18 -6.10
CA VAL A 386 12.00 9.94 -7.52
C VAL A 386 10.74 9.80 -8.38
N GLN A 387 9.70 9.12 -7.88
CA GLN A 387 8.43 8.93 -8.58
C GLN A 387 7.81 10.23 -9.11
N ARG A 388 7.91 11.36 -8.38
CA ARG A 388 7.33 12.64 -8.80
C ARG A 388 7.96 13.17 -10.10
N HIS A 389 9.19 12.77 -10.40
CA HIS A 389 9.92 13.17 -11.60
C HIS A 389 9.70 12.22 -12.77
N LEU A 390 8.98 11.11 -12.54
CA LEU A 390 8.62 10.12 -13.55
C LEU A 390 7.18 10.31 -14.08
N LEU A 391 6.45 11.32 -13.60
CA LEU A 391 5.07 11.63 -14.05
C LEU A 391 4.96 12.01 -15.53
N SER A 392 6.08 12.38 -16.16
CA SER A 392 6.12 12.73 -17.59
C SER A 392 6.24 11.52 -18.52
N LEU A 393 6.31 10.30 -17.99
CA LEU A 393 6.38 9.08 -18.79
C LEU A 393 5.01 8.75 -19.40
N SER A 394 5.00 8.30 -20.66
CA SER A 394 3.76 7.92 -21.37
C SER A 394 3.05 6.74 -20.74
N VAL A 395 3.74 5.94 -19.93
CA VAL A 395 3.17 4.73 -19.31
C VAL A 395 1.96 5.00 -18.44
N TRP A 396 1.84 6.20 -17.87
CA TRP A 396 0.67 6.61 -17.09
C TRP A 396 -0.60 6.73 -17.94
N GLU A 397 -0.48 6.85 -19.26
CA GLU A 397 -1.59 6.91 -20.21
C GLU A 397 -1.91 5.53 -20.82
N GLU A 398 -1.08 4.51 -20.54
CA GLU A 398 -1.23 3.16 -21.12
C GLU A 398 -2.25 2.33 -20.32
N LEU A 399 -3.42 2.06 -20.91
CA LEU A 399 -4.49 1.24 -20.31
C LEU A 399 -4.01 -0.15 -19.85
N ARG A 400 -3.16 -0.81 -20.66
CA ARG A 400 -2.62 -2.15 -20.34
C ARG A 400 -1.82 -2.18 -19.05
N PHE A 401 -1.06 -1.12 -18.77
CA PHE A 401 -0.32 -1.01 -17.53
C PHE A 401 -1.27 -0.97 -16.34
N TRP A 402 -2.33 -0.16 -16.42
CA TRP A 402 -3.32 -0.05 -15.36
C TRP A 402 -4.10 -1.34 -15.14
N ASP A 403 -4.54 -2.01 -16.21
CA ASP A 403 -5.22 -3.31 -16.11
C ASP A 403 -4.35 -4.34 -15.38
N GLY A 404 -3.09 -4.50 -15.79
CA GLY A 404 -2.16 -5.42 -15.14
C GLY A 404 -1.77 -5.00 -13.71
N TYR A 405 -1.74 -3.70 -13.42
CA TYR A 405 -1.50 -3.21 -12.06
C TYR A 405 -2.69 -3.48 -11.13
N PHE A 406 -3.92 -3.29 -11.62
CA PHE A 406 -5.14 -3.60 -10.86
C PHE A 406 -5.27 -5.09 -10.56
N GLU A 407 -5.01 -5.97 -11.54
CA GLU A 407 -5.00 -7.42 -11.34
C GLU A 407 -4.02 -7.82 -10.24
N TYR A 408 -2.79 -7.30 -10.29
CA TYR A 408 -1.78 -7.54 -9.27
C TYR A 408 -2.22 -7.08 -7.86
N LEU A 409 -2.85 -5.91 -7.75
CA LEU A 409 -3.37 -5.42 -6.46
C LEU A 409 -4.47 -6.34 -5.92
N MET A 410 -5.37 -6.81 -6.77
CA MET A 410 -6.45 -7.71 -6.40
C MET A 410 -5.93 -9.08 -5.92
N GLU A 411 -4.91 -9.63 -6.58
CA GLU A 411 -4.24 -10.86 -6.17
C GLU A 411 -3.53 -10.72 -4.82
N ASN A 412 -2.85 -9.59 -4.58
CA ASN A 412 -2.16 -9.34 -3.31
C ASN A 412 -3.11 -9.00 -2.16
N CYS A 413 -4.27 -8.40 -2.42
CA CYS A 413 -5.30 -8.17 -1.40
C CYS A 413 -6.03 -9.45 -0.98
N SER A 414 -6.05 -10.48 -1.84
CA SER A 414 -6.67 -11.78 -1.53
C SER A 414 -5.76 -12.69 -0.70
N ASN A 415 -4.46 -12.39 -0.62
CA ASN A 415 -3.44 -13.17 0.08
C ASN A 415 -3.01 -12.55 1.43
N LYS A 416 -3.75 -11.56 1.94
CA LYS A 416 -3.62 -10.98 3.28
C LYS A 416 -4.94 -11.11 4.02
#